data_AF-A0A916S9W3-F1
#
_entry.id   AF-A0A916S9W3-F1
#
_cell.length_a   1.000
_cell.length_b   1.000
_cell.length_c   1.000
_cell.angle_alpha   90.00
_cell.angle_beta   90.00
_cell.angle_gamma   90.00
#
_symmetry.space_group_name_H-M   'P 1'
#
loop_
_entity.id
_entity.type
_entity.pdbx_description
1 polymer ?
#
loop_
_entity_poly.entity_id
_entity_poly.type
_entity_poly.pdbx_seq_one_letter_code
_entity_poly.pdbx_strand_id
1 'polypeptide(L)' 'MARIGVEESLADVKEALMEMGHEVVSLNSESDTAYCDCCVISGLDKDVMGIGDTTMAGPVINASGHNADEIAQKVNEKLS' A
#
# COMPACT_ATOMS: atom_id res chain seq x y z
N MET A 1 -1.43 -7.15 -13.12
CA MET A 1 -0.41 -6.96 -12.09
C MET A 1 -0.48 -5.51 -11.67
N ALA A 2 -0.86 -5.26 -10.43
CA ALA A 2 -0.97 -3.91 -9.88
C ALA A 2 0.24 -3.65 -8.99
N ARG A 3 0.72 -2.41 -8.99
CA ARG A 3 1.87 -1.97 -8.23
C ARG A 3 1.42 -1.40 -6.88
N ILE A 4 1.79 -2.06 -5.80
CA ILE A 4 1.31 -1.75 -4.45
C ILE A 4 2.47 -1.16 -3.65
N GLY A 5 2.34 0.11 -3.27
CA GLY A 5 3.26 0.76 -2.35
C GLY A 5 2.96 0.31 -0.92
N VAL A 6 3.93 -0.25 -0.21
CA VAL A 6 3.76 -0.70 1.18
C VAL A 6 4.84 -0.05 2.04
N GLU A 7 4.46 0.48 3.20
CA GLU A 7 5.43 1.02 4.16
C GLU A 7 6.52 0.00 4.52
N GLU A 8 7.73 0.49 4.79
CA GLU A 8 8.83 -0.32 5.34
C GLU A 8 8.40 -1.16 6.55
N SER A 9 7.63 -0.55 7.44
CA SER A 9 7.15 -1.13 8.71
C SER A 9 6.24 -2.35 8.54
N LEU A 10 5.64 -2.54 7.36
CA LEU A 10 4.64 -3.58 7.08
C LEU A 10 5.23 -4.75 6.26
N ALA A 11 6.30 -5.38 6.76
CA ALA A 11 6.95 -6.49 6.07
C ALA A 11 6.00 -7.67 5.80
N ASP A 12 5.15 -8.04 6.76
CA ASP A 12 4.22 -9.17 6.63
C ASP A 12 3.22 -8.95 5.48
N VAL A 13 2.76 -7.71 5.31
CA VAL A 13 1.84 -7.33 4.23
C VAL A 13 2.53 -7.42 2.87
N LYS A 14 3.82 -7.08 2.79
CA LYS A 14 4.60 -7.18 1.55
C LYS A 14 4.66 -8.61 1.07
N GLU A 15 4.98 -9.54 1.98
CA GLU A 15 5.05 -10.96 1.63
C GLU A 15 3.69 -11.48 1.14
N ALA A 16 2.61 -11.20 1.87
CA ALA A 16 1.27 -11.62 1.47
C ALA A 16 0.87 -11.10 0.08
N LEU A 17 1.13 -9.82 -0.21
CA LEU A 17 0.83 -9.23 -1.51
C LEU A 17 1.69 -9.79 -2.64
N MET A 18 2.98 -10.08 -2.38
CA MET A 18 3.85 -10.73 -3.35
C MET A 18 3.39 -12.17 -3.63
N GLU A 19 2.94 -12.92 -2.61
CA GLU A 19 2.39 -14.26 -2.77
C GLU A 19 1.11 -14.27 -3.62
N MET A 20 0.29 -13.21 -3.55
CA MET A 20 -0.86 -13.04 -4.43
C MET A 20 -0.48 -12.67 -5.89
N GLY A 21 0.79 -12.37 -6.18
CA GLY A 21 1.27 -12.02 -7.50
C GLY A 21 1.19 -10.51 -7.83
N HIS A 22 1.11 -9.65 -6.83
CA HIS A 22 1.22 -8.20 -7.00
C HIS A 22 2.67 -7.72 -6.97
N GLU A 23 2.95 -6.58 -7.60
CA GLU A 23 4.27 -5.96 -7.54
C GLU A 23 4.34 -5.04 -6.31
N VAL A 24 5.07 -5.47 -5.29
CA VAL A 24 5.16 -4.74 -4.02
C VAL A 24 6.40 -3.86 -4.02
N VAL A 25 6.20 -2.56 -3.75
CA VAL A 25 7.26 -1.55 -3.69
C VAL A 25 7.31 -0.97 -2.29
N SER A 26 8.51 -0.86 -1.72
CA SER A 26 8.69 -0.21 -0.42
C SER A 26 8.65 1.30 -0.59
N LEU A 27 7.69 1.97 0.05
CA LEU A 27 7.60 3.43 0.05
C LEU A 27 8.75 4.02 0.88
N ASN A 28 9.82 4.45 0.21
CA ASN A 28 10.95 5.15 0.84
C ASN A 28 10.87 6.66 0.63
N SER A 29 10.23 7.12 -0.44
CA SER A 29 10.08 8.54 -0.77
C SER A 29 8.75 8.80 -1.44
N GLU A 30 8.27 10.04 -1.35
CA GLU A 30 6.97 10.47 -1.92
C GLU A 30 6.90 10.20 -3.43
N SER A 31 8.03 10.25 -4.13
CA SER A 31 8.14 9.95 -5.57
C SER A 31 7.80 8.51 -5.94
N ASP A 32 8.03 7.54 -5.05
CA ASP A 32 7.73 6.12 -5.31
C ASP A 32 6.22 5.87 -5.36
N THR A 33 5.45 6.71 -4.68
CA THR A 33 4.00 6.62 -4.57
C THR A 33 3.29 7.02 -5.87
N ALA A 34 3.97 7.79 -6.73
CA ALA A 34 3.40 8.34 -7.96
C ALA A 34 3.10 7.29 -9.04
N TYR A 35 3.71 6.11 -8.93
CA TYR A 35 3.59 5.02 -9.88
C TYR A 35 2.91 3.78 -9.28
N CYS A 36 2.22 3.93 -8.15
CA CYS A 36 1.51 2.85 -7.48
C CYS A 36 0.00 2.94 -7.75
N ASP A 37 -0.61 1.79 -8.06
CA ASP A 37 -2.05 1.65 -8.22
C ASP A 37 -2.78 1.61 -6.86
N CYS A 38 -2.09 1.27 -5.78
CA CYS A 38 -2.63 1.24 -4.42
C CYS A 38 -1.49 1.41 -3.42
N CYS A 39 -1.78 1.98 -2.24
CA CYS A 39 -0.82 2.08 -1.15
C CYS A 39 -1.36 1.47 0.14
N VAL A 40 -0.51 0.78 0.89
CA VAL A 40 -0.82 0.23 2.20
C VAL A 40 0.06 0.88 3.26
N ILE A 41 -0.61 1.43 4.27
CA ILE A 41 0.02 2.16 5.37
C ILE A 41 -0.38 1.54 6.70
N SER A 42 0.50 1.61 7.68
CA SER A 42 0.30 1.10 9.05
C SER A 42 -0.73 1.94 9.82
N GLY A 43 -1.11 3.11 9.29
CA GLY A 43 -2.03 4.06 9.90
C GLY A 43 -1.42 4.95 10.98
N LEU A 44 -0.13 4.77 11.27
CA LEU A 44 0.64 5.58 12.22
C LEU A 44 1.25 6.81 11.56
N ASP A 45 1.67 6.68 10.31
CA ASP A 45 2.09 7.81 9.49
C ASP A 45 0.84 8.64 9.13
N LYS A 46 0.58 9.68 9.93
CA LYS A 46 -0.40 10.72 9.57
C LYS A 46 0.16 11.65 8.51
N ASP A 47 1.47 11.65 8.29
CA ASP A 47 2.14 12.53 7.33
C ASP A 47 1.84 12.16 5.86
N VAL A 48 1.45 10.91 5.58
CA VAL A 48 0.92 10.54 4.24
C VAL A 48 -0.49 11.10 3.96
N MET A 49 -1.24 11.56 4.97
CA MET A 49 -2.48 12.32 4.71
C MET A 49 -2.20 13.74 4.16
N GLY A 50 -0.95 14.23 4.21
CA GLY A 50 -0.50 15.46 3.56
C GLY A 50 -0.06 15.30 2.09
N ILE A 51 0.16 14.05 1.64
CA ILE A 51 0.51 13.68 0.25
C ILE A 51 -0.76 13.60 -0.64
N GLY A 52 -1.94 13.80 -0.04
CA GLY A 52 -3.24 13.66 -0.69
C GLY A 52 -3.53 14.57 -1.89
N ASP A 53 -2.68 15.56 -2.19
CA ASP A 53 -2.98 16.55 -3.24
C ASP A 53 -2.19 16.41 -4.55
N THR A 54 -1.06 15.69 -4.63
CA THR A 54 -0.19 15.84 -5.83
C THR A 54 0.31 14.60 -6.57
N THR A 55 0.33 13.39 -6.00
CA THR A 55 0.98 12.27 -6.75
C THR A 55 0.41 10.86 -6.58
N MET A 56 -0.27 10.50 -5.50
CA MET A 56 -0.80 9.13 -5.37
C MET A 56 -2.02 8.91 -6.28
N ALA A 57 -1.87 8.05 -7.29
CA ALA A 57 -2.93 7.77 -8.27
C ALA A 57 -3.97 6.73 -7.79
N GLY A 58 -3.80 6.16 -6.59
CA GLY A 58 -4.53 4.97 -6.14
C GLY A 58 -5.12 5.06 -4.72
N PRO A 59 -6.05 4.15 -4.36
CA PRO A 59 -6.59 4.03 -3.02
C PRO A 59 -5.52 3.73 -1.97
N VAL A 60 -5.71 4.30 -0.78
CA VAL A 60 -4.86 4.05 0.40
C VAL A 60 -5.59 3.13 1.37
N ILE A 61 -4.92 2.06 1.79
CA ILE A 61 -5.45 1.03 2.67
C ILE A 61 -4.69 1.06 3.99
N ASN A 62 -5.43 1.11 5.09
CA ASN A 62 -4.86 1.12 6.42
C ASN A 62 -4.77 -0.32 6.97
N ALA A 63 -3.55 -0.77 7.23
CA ALA A 63 -3.21 -2.05 7.84
C ALA A 63 -3.39 -2.08 9.36
N SER A 64 -3.61 -0.94 10.01
CA SER A 64 -3.84 -0.87 11.46
C SER A 64 -5.01 -1.75 11.87
N GLY A 65 -4.75 -2.66 12.81
CA GLY A 65 -5.76 -3.56 13.36
C GLY A 65 -6.28 -4.65 12.40
N HIS A 66 -5.61 -4.87 11.26
CA HIS A 66 -5.94 -5.92 10.30
C HIS A 66 -4.73 -6.82 10.05
N ASN A 67 -4.98 -8.06 9.60
CA ASN A 67 -3.92 -9.00 9.22
C ASN A 67 -3.49 -8.81 7.76
N ALA A 68 -2.31 -9.32 7.41
CA ALA A 68 -1.74 -9.21 6.07
C ALA A 68 -2.68 -9.76 4.97
N ASP A 69 -3.29 -10.93 5.19
CA ASP A 69 -4.28 -11.52 4.28
C ASP A 69 -5.51 -10.64 4.05
N GLU A 70 -6.07 -10.08 5.14
CA GLU A 70 -7.26 -9.21 5.04
C GLU A 70 -6.95 -7.94 4.24
N ILE A 71 -5.73 -7.43 4.39
CA ILE A 71 -5.25 -6.28 3.65
C ILE A 71 -5.01 -6.64 2.19
N ALA A 72 -4.43 -7.80 1.91
CA ALA A 72 -4.24 -8.27 0.54
C ALA A 72 -5.58 -8.44 -0.19
N GLN A 73 -6.59 -9.02 0.47
CA GLN A 73 -7.94 -9.10 -0.08
C GLN A 73 -8.54 -7.72 -0.36
N LYS A 74 -8.45 -6.78 0.58
CA LYS A 74 -8.91 -5.40 0.38
C LYS A 74 -8.21 -4.69 -0.76
N VAL A 75 -6.90 -4.89 -0.92
CA VAL A 75 -6.12 -4.38 -2.06
C VAL A 75 -6.73 -4.90 -3.35
N ASN A 76 -6.97 -6.20 -3.47
CA ASN A 76 -7.55 -6.80 -4.66
C ASN A 76 -8.98 -6.31 -4.95
N GLU A 77 -9.81 -6.14 -3.92
CA GLU A 77 -11.16 -5.56 -4.06
C GLU A 77 -11.14 -4.12 -4.56
N LYS A 78 -10.11 -3.35 -4.18
CA LYS A 78 -9.94 -1.95 -4.61
C LYS A 78 -9.39 -1.81 -6.02
N LEU A 79 -8.70 -2.84 -6.51
CA LEU A 79 -8.11 -2.89 -7.85
C LEU A 79 -9.01 -3.58 -8.89
N SER A 80 -10.13 -4.19 -8.46
CA SER A 80 -11.11 -4.88 -9.31
C SER A 80 -12.09 -3.93 -10.01
#